data_AF-A0A1M5NR73-F1
#
_entry.id   AF-A0A1M5NR73-F1
#
_cell.length_a   1.000
_cell.length_b   1.000
_cell.length_c   1.000
_cell.angle_alpha   90.00
_cell.angle_beta   90.00
_cell.angle_gamma   90.00
#
_symmetry.space_group_name_H-M   'P 1'
#
loop_
_entity.id
_entity.type
_entity.pdbx_description
1 polymer ?
#
loop_
_entity_poly.entity_id
_entity_poly.type
_entity_poly.pdbx_seq_one_letter_code
_entity_poly.pdbx_strand_id
1 'polypeptide(L)' 'MAKVINFNKARKQRDRKAAEAQAAENRVRFGRTKEQKVLEAAQAAEAQRRLDQLRRDPGDAAEPQGGSDDAAS' A
#
# COMPACT_ATOMS: atom_id res chain seq x y z
N MET A 1 -52.86 12.08 -13.17
CA MET A 1 -52.68 10.61 -13.11
C MET A 1 -51.62 10.27 -12.09
N ALA A 2 -51.98 9.60 -10.99
CA ALA A 2 -51.02 9.18 -9.98
C ALA A 2 -50.27 7.93 -10.46
N LYS A 3 -48.93 7.96 -10.49
CA LYS A 3 -48.11 6.78 -10.72
C LYS A 3 -48.19 5.91 -9.47
N VAL A 4 -48.95 4.82 -9.52
CA VAL A 4 -48.96 3.80 -8.46
C VAL A 4 -47.63 3.06 -8.52
N ILE A 5 -46.71 3.44 -7.63
CA ILE A 5 -45.38 2.83 -7.56
C ILE A 5 -45.47 1.59 -6.67
N ASN A 6 -44.99 0.44 -7.16
CA ASN A 6 -44.93 -0.77 -6.36
C ASN A 6 -43.83 -0.64 -5.29
N PHE A 7 -44.25 -0.52 -4.03
CA PHE A 7 -43.35 -0.32 -2.90
C PHE A 7 -42.38 -1.49 -2.68
N ASN A 8 -42.78 -2.72 -3.01
CA ASN A 8 -41.93 -3.91 -2.90
C ASN A 8 -40.77 -3.86 -3.90
N LYS A 9 -41.03 -3.41 -5.14
CA LYS A 9 -39.97 -3.19 -6.15
C LYS A 9 -39.00 -2.09 -5.69
N ALA A 10 -39.51 -1.00 -5.13
CA ALA A 10 -38.68 0.08 -4.61
C ALA A 10 -37.77 -0.37 -3.45
N ARG A 11 -38.32 -1.11 -2.48
CA ARG A 11 -37.53 -1.71 -1.39
C ARG A 11 -36.43 -2.63 -1.92
N LYS A 12 -36.79 -3.55 -2.83
CA LYS A 12 -35.83 -4.49 -3.42
C LYS A 12 -34.70 -3.79 -4.19
N GLN A 13 -35.00 -2.70 -4.88
CA GLN A 13 -33.98 -1.90 -5.55
C GLN A 13 -33.04 -1.21 -4.57
N ARG A 14 -33.58 -0.64 -3.48
CA ARG A 14 -32.76 -0.02 -2.43
C ARG A 14 -31.83 -1.06 -1.78
N ASP A 15 -32.35 -2.23 -1.45
CA ASP A 15 -31.60 -3.27 -0.76
C ASP A 15 -30.48 -3.84 -1.68
N ARG A 16 -30.75 -3.99 -2.98
CA ARG A 16 -29.71 -4.33 -3.97
C ARG A 16 -28.60 -3.30 -4.06
N LYS A 17 -28.96 -2.00 -4.12
CA LYS A 17 -27.97 -0.91 -4.16
C LYS A 17 -27.10 -0.89 -2.90
N ALA A 18 -27.68 -1.14 -1.74
CA ALA A 18 -26.94 -1.22 -0.48
C ALA A 18 -25.95 -2.41 -0.48
N ALA A 19 -26.38 -3.57 -0.99
CA ALA A 19 -25.51 -4.74 -1.11
C ALA A 19 -24.36 -4.52 -2.10
N GLU A 20 -24.60 -3.84 -3.23
CA GLU A 20 -23.56 -3.49 -4.21
C GLU A 20 -22.53 -2.53 -3.62
N ALA A 21 -22.97 -1.52 -2.84
CA ALA A 21 -22.08 -0.59 -2.17
C ALA A 21 -21.18 -1.32 -1.15
N GLN A 22 -21.76 -2.19 -0.32
CA GLN A 22 -20.99 -3.03 0.61
C GLN A 22 -20.02 -3.97 -0.13
N ALA A 23 -20.44 -4.56 -1.25
CA ALA A 23 -19.56 -5.41 -2.04
C ALA A 23 -18.39 -4.63 -2.65
N ALA A 24 -18.62 -3.40 -3.13
CA ALA A 24 -17.55 -2.53 -3.62
C ALA A 24 -16.58 -2.17 -2.49
N GLU A 25 -17.10 -1.81 -1.33
CA GLU A 25 -16.31 -1.50 -0.14
C GLU A 25 -15.48 -2.71 0.32
N ASN A 26 -16.07 -3.90 0.28
CA ASN A 26 -15.38 -5.15 0.57
C ASN A 26 -14.36 -5.54 -0.50
N ARG A 27 -14.58 -5.25 -1.78
CA ARG A 27 -13.55 -5.42 -2.82
C ARG A 27 -12.37 -4.47 -2.62
N VAL A 28 -12.62 -3.25 -2.15
CA VAL A 28 -11.54 -2.31 -1.84
C VAL A 28 -10.78 -2.77 -0.58
N ARG A 29 -11.49 -3.16 0.47
CA ARG A 29 -10.90 -3.58 1.76
C ARG A 29 -10.27 -4.98 1.73
N PHE A 30 -10.89 -5.90 1.00
CA PHE A 30 -10.58 -7.33 1.01
C PHE A 30 -10.34 -7.92 -0.38
N GLY A 31 -10.43 -7.14 -1.46
CA GLY A 31 -10.23 -7.64 -2.83
C GLY A 31 -8.78 -7.90 -3.19
N ARG A 32 -7.83 -7.63 -2.29
CA ARG A 32 -6.51 -8.26 -2.36
C ARG A 32 -6.65 -9.68 -1.83
N THR A 33 -6.43 -10.67 -2.71
CA THR A 33 -6.40 -12.07 -2.29
C THR A 33 -5.26 -12.31 -1.30
N LYS A 34 -5.33 -13.38 -0.49
CA LYS A 34 -4.24 -13.71 0.46
C LYS A 34 -2.89 -13.81 -0.25
N GLU A 35 -2.88 -14.39 -1.44
CA GLU A 35 -1.69 -14.53 -2.31
C GLU A 35 -1.14 -13.17 -2.74
N GLN A 36 -2.00 -12.24 -3.14
CA GLN A 36 -1.58 -10.88 -3.51
C GLN A 36 -1.03 -10.11 -2.31
N LYS A 37 -1.62 -10.28 -1.12
CA LYS A 37 -1.10 -9.69 0.11
C LYS A 37 0.29 -10.22 0.48
N VAL A 38 0.52 -11.53 0.30
CA VAL A 38 1.82 -12.16 0.55
C VAL A 38 2.86 -11.67 -0.46
N LEU A 39 2.50 -11.58 -1.74
CA LEU A 39 3.38 -11.02 -2.78
C LEU A 39 3.75 -9.56 -2.50
N GLU A 40 2.77 -8.71 -2.19
CA GLU A 40 3.03 -7.31 -1.82
C GLU A 40 3.91 -7.20 -0.57
N ALA A 41 3.68 -8.02 0.46
CA ALA A 41 4.50 -8.02 1.67
C ALA A 41 5.95 -8.44 1.38
N ALA A 42 6.14 -9.46 0.54
CA ALA A 42 7.47 -9.89 0.11
C ALA A 42 8.20 -8.80 -0.69
N GLN A 43 7.50 -8.14 -1.63
CA GLN A 43 8.02 -7.02 -2.41
C GLN A 43 8.37 -5.82 -1.51
N ALA A 44 7.52 -5.48 -0.54
CA ALA A 44 7.77 -4.41 0.41
C ALA A 44 8.99 -4.70 1.29
N ALA A 45 9.14 -5.94 1.77
CA ALA A 45 10.30 -6.35 2.56
C ALA A 45 11.60 -6.31 1.74
N GLU A 46 11.55 -6.71 0.46
CA GLU A 46 12.72 -6.60 -0.42
C GLU A 46 13.08 -5.13 -0.69
N ALA A 47 12.09 -4.28 -0.96
CA ALA A 47 12.29 -2.85 -1.14
C ALA A 47 12.91 -2.20 0.12
N GLN A 48 12.40 -2.53 1.30
CA GLN A 48 12.99 -2.07 2.58
C GLN A 48 14.44 -2.50 2.72
N ARG A 49 14.75 -3.78 2.50
CA ARG A 49 16.14 -4.26 2.57
C ARG A 49 17.07 -3.53 1.59
N ARG A 50 16.60 -3.26 0.37
CA ARG A 50 17.39 -2.50 -0.62
C ARG A 50 17.59 -1.06 -0.16
N LEU A 51 16.57 -0.42 0.40
CA LEU A 51 16.68 0.93 0.95
C LEU A 51 17.64 0.98 2.13
N ASP A 52 17.58 -0.01 3.03
CA ASP A 52 18.47 -0.12 4.18
C ASP A 52 19.93 -0.33 3.74
N GLN A 53 20.18 -1.18 2.74
CA GLN A 53 21.53 -1.35 2.15
C GLN A 53 22.07 -0.08 1.49
N LEU A 54 21.18 0.72 0.90
CA LEU A 54 21.54 1.99 0.27
C LEU A 54 21.54 3.16 1.26
N ARG A 55 21.09 2.93 2.50
CA ARG A 55 21.04 3.95 3.54
C ARG A 55 22.47 4.20 4.03
N ARG A 56 23.03 5.33 3.62
CA ARG A 56 24.21 5.90 4.28
C ARG A 56 23.73 6.61 5.53
N ASP A 57 24.05 6.08 6.69
CA ASP A 57 23.84 6.80 7.93
C ASP A 57 24.73 8.06 7.92
N PRO A 58 24.22 9.23 8.33
CA PRO A 58 24.98 10.49 8.29
C PRO A 58 26.22 10.49 9.22
N GLY A 59 26.44 9.41 9.98
CA GLY A 59 27.65 9.17 10.78
C GLY A 59 28.79 8.45 10.04
N ASP A 60 28.53 7.77 8.91
CA ASP A 60 29.56 7.05 8.15
C ASP A 60 30.30 7.94 7.12
N ALA A 61 29.88 9.20 6.97
CA ALA A 61 30.54 10.19 6.13
C ALA A 61 31.62 11.00 6.86
N ALA A 62 31.93 10.65 8.12
CA ALA A 62 32.88 11.36 8.96
C ALA A 62 34.20 10.61 9.13
N GLU A 63 34.79 10.09 8.05
CA GLU A 63 36.25 9.99 7.96
C GLU A 63 36.70 10.48 6.59
N PRO A 64 37.14 11.75 6.47
CA PRO A 64 38.02 12.10 5.37
C PRO A 64 39.32 11.33 5.62
N GLN A 65 39.54 10.26 4.86
CA GLN A 65 40.88 9.71 4.66
C GLN A 65 41.67 10.79 3.91
N GLY A 66 42.16 11.77 4.67
CA GLY A 66 43.16 12.72 4.22
C GLY A 66 44.38 11.92 3.83
N GLY A 67 44.75 12.02 2.54
CA GLY A 67 46.05 11.58 2.10
C GLY A 67 47.11 12.26 2.95
N SER A 68 47.82 11.47 3.74
CA SER A 68 49.06 11.88 4.38
C SER A 68 50.15 11.93 3.31
N ASP A 69 50.14 12.99 2.51
CA ASP A 69 51.40 13.59 2.08
C ASP A 69 51.92 14.37 3.29
N ASP A 70 52.94 13.85 3.97
CA ASP A 70 54.11 14.64 4.43
C ASP A 70 55.10 13.80 5.27
N ALA A 71 56.31 13.70 4.71
CA ALA A 71 57.61 13.82 5.38
C ALA A 71 57.90 13.05 6.69
N ALA A 72 58.75 12.01 6.59
CA ALA A 72 59.86 11.82 7.53
C ALA A 72 60.94 10.87 6.96
N SER A 73 62.10 11.46 6.65
CA SER A 73 63.47 10.91 6.63
C SER A 73 63.84 9.73 5.73
#